data_AF-A0A658IBA1-F1
#
_entry.id   AF-A0A658IBA1-F1
#
_cell.length_a   1.000
_cell.length_b   1.000
_cell.length_c   1.000
_cell.angle_alpha   90.00
_cell.angle_beta   90.00
_cell.angle_gamma   90.00
#
_symmetry.space_group_name_H-M   'P 1'
#
loop_
_entity.id
_entity.type
_entity.pdbx_description
1 polymer ?
#
loop_
_entity_poly.entity_id
_entity_poly.type
_entity_poly.pdbx_seq_one_letter_code
_entity_poly.pdbx_strand_id
1 'polypeptide(L)'
;YIQFHAVMINAFGYAMQELLRHRPAHIIVQMIEELVNNSTMSELENFFLISSWSGVCASTEKDRATVIASVASQKAASVRLIQAITAKSFEVAA
;
A
#
# COMPACT_ATOMS: atom_id res chain seq x y z
N TYR A 1 15.04 -3.07 -4.90
CA TYR A 1 14.35 -1.86 -4.42
C TYR A 1 13.59 -1.11 -5.49
N ILE A 2 14.19 -0.70 -6.62
CA ILE A 2 13.47 0.09 -7.66
C ILE A 2 12.18 -0.59 -8.15
N GLN A 3 12.23 -1.90 -8.41
CA GLN A 3 11.06 -2.67 -8.85
C GLN A 3 9.93 -2.71 -7.82
N PHE A 4 10.25 -2.73 -6.52
CA PHE A 4 9.23 -2.67 -5.46
C PHE A 4 8.51 -1.32 -5.48
N HIS A 5 9.27 -0.22 -5.55
CA HIS A 5 8.69 1.13 -5.65
C HIS A 5 7.82 1.28 -6.91
N ALA A 6 8.23 0.71 -8.05
CA ALA A 6 7.41 0.72 -9.26
C ALA A 6 6.06 0.00 -9.06
N VAL A 7 6.06 -1.15 -8.37
CA VAL A 7 4.82 -1.86 -7.99
C VAL A 7 3.96 -1.01 -7.07
N MET A 8 4.56 -0.36 -6.06
CA MET A 8 3.85 0.52 -5.12
C MET A 8 3.22 1.74 -5.79
N ILE A 9 3.92 2.38 -6.73
CA ILE A 9 3.40 3.52 -7.50
C ILE A 9 2.17 3.11 -8.33
N ASN A 10 2.26 1.98 -9.03
CA ASN A 10 1.10 1.46 -9.78
C ASN A 10 -0.05 1.05 -8.87
N ALA A 11 0.25 0.39 -7.75
CA ALA A 11 -0.74 0.02 -6.74
C ALA A 11 -1.45 1.25 -6.18
N PHE A 12 -0.72 2.33 -5.89
CA PHE A 12 -1.30 3.60 -5.46
C PHE A 12 -2.21 4.20 -6.54
N GLY A 13 -1.79 4.16 -7.81
CA GLY A 13 -2.63 4.57 -8.94
C GLY A 13 -3.95 3.80 -9.02
N TYR A 14 -3.93 2.48 -8.87
CA TYR A 14 -5.14 1.65 -8.80
C TYR A 14 -6.00 1.96 -7.57
N ALA A 15 -5.37 2.21 -6.41
CA ALA A 15 -6.07 2.58 -5.19
C ALA A 15 -6.82 3.90 -5.35
N MET A 16 -6.19 4.91 -5.95
CA MET A 16 -6.82 6.20 -6.24
C MET A 16 -7.98 6.05 -7.23
N GLN A 17 -7.81 5.26 -8.30
CA GLN A 17 -8.90 4.98 -9.25
C GLN A 17 -10.12 4.38 -8.56
N GLU A 18 -9.91 3.44 -7.63
CA GLU A 18 -11.01 2.81 -6.90
C GLU A 18 -11.65 3.76 -5.88
N LEU A 19 -10.85 4.47 -5.08
CA LEU A 19 -11.37 5.41 -4.09
C LEU A 19 -12.17 6.56 -4.75
N LEU A 20 -11.70 7.09 -5.88
CA LEU A 20 -12.38 8.15 -6.63
C LEU A 20 -13.71 7.73 -7.25
N ARG A 21 -13.97 6.42 -7.42
CA ARG A 21 -15.30 5.93 -7.84
C ARG A 21 -16.36 6.14 -6.77
N HIS A 22 -15.96 6.17 -5.50
CA HIS A 22 -16.87 6.16 -4.35
C HIS A 22 -16.83 7.45 -3.54
N ARG A 23 -15.76 8.25 -3.67
CA ARG A 23 -15.52 9.44 -2.84
C ARG A 23 -14.94 10.58 -3.69
N PRO A 24 -15.31 11.84 -3.40
CA PRO A 24 -14.68 12.99 -4.05
C PRO A 24 -13.21 13.13 -3.59
N ALA A 25 -12.38 13.71 -4.45
CA ALA A 25 -10.93 13.79 -4.22
C ALA A 25 -10.53 14.43 -2.88
N HIS A 26 -11.21 15.50 -2.46
CA HIS A 26 -10.89 16.20 -1.21
C HIS A 26 -11.09 15.32 0.03
N ILE A 27 -12.06 14.39 0.01
CA ILE A 27 -12.26 13.43 1.10
C ILE A 27 -11.12 12.43 1.16
N ILE A 28 -10.62 11.97 0.02
CA ILE A 28 -9.48 11.04 -0.04
C ILE A 28 -8.21 11.73 0.49
N VAL A 29 -7.98 12.99 0.13
CA VAL A 29 -6.86 13.78 0.67
C VAL A 29 -6.95 13.88 2.19
N GLN A 30 -8.13 14.20 2.73
CA GLN A 30 -8.34 14.25 4.18
C GLN A 30 -8.09 12.90 4.85
N MET A 31 -8.51 11.77 4.24
CA MET A 31 -8.24 10.44 4.77
C MET A 31 -6.74 10.11 4.82
N ILE A 32 -5.98 10.55 3.81
CA ILE A 32 -4.51 10.38 3.79
C ILE A 32 -3.87 11.27 4.86
N GLU A 33 -4.35 12.50 5.03
CA GLU A 33 -3.87 13.40 6.09
C GLU A 33 -4.11 12.81 7.48
N GLU A 34 -5.31 12.27 7.73
CA GLU A 34 -5.64 11.60 8.98
C GLU A 34 -4.81 10.33 9.21
N LEU A 35 -4.57 9.51 8.16
CA LEU A 35 -3.68 8.36 8.22
C LEU A 35 -2.27 8.76 8.68
N VAL A 36 -1.70 9.81 8.08
CA VAL A 36 -0.34 10.28 8.41
C VAL A 36 -0.30 10.89 9.81
N ASN A 37 -1.31 11.67 10.21
CA ASN A 37 -1.37 12.29 11.53
C ASN A 37 -1.56 11.27 12.67
N ASN A 38 -2.19 10.13 12.38
CA ASN A 38 -2.39 9.04 13.34
C ASN A 38 -1.23 8.04 13.39
N SER A 39 -0.19 8.23 12.58
CA SER A 39 0.91 7.29 12.44
C SER A 39 2.26 7.93 12.79
N THR A 40 3.17 7.11 13.26
CA THR A 40 4.58 7.43 13.46
C THR A 40 5.38 7.22 12.17
N MET A 41 6.55 7.85 12.09
CA MET A 41 7.48 7.60 10.98
C MET A 41 7.89 6.11 10.92
N SER A 42 8.03 5.45 12.06
CA SER A 42 8.40 4.03 12.11
C SER A 42 7.30 3.13 11.53
N GLU A 43 6.03 3.41 11.80
CA GLU A 43 4.92 2.65 11.20
C GLU A 43 4.88 2.83 9.68
N LEU A 44 5.12 4.05 9.19
CA LEU A 44 5.22 4.32 7.75
C LEU A 44 6.36 3.54 7.09
N GLU A 45 7.56 3.59 7.68
CA GLU A 45 8.73 2.86 7.18
C GLU A 45 8.51 1.35 7.21
N ASN A 46 7.96 0.82 8.30
CA ASN A 46 7.63 -0.60 8.44
C ASN A 46 6.57 -1.04 7.43
N PHE A 47 5.56 -0.20 7.18
CA PHE A 47 4.52 -0.50 6.21
C PHE A 47 5.09 -0.64 4.80
N PHE A 48 6.03 0.23 4.38
CA PHE A 48 6.66 0.18 3.05
C PHE A 48 7.92 -0.69 2.99
N LEU A 49 8.23 -1.46 4.03
CA LEU A 49 9.31 -2.44 3.99
C LEU A 49 8.87 -3.66 3.16
N ILE A 50 9.70 -4.10 2.20
CA ILE A 50 9.35 -5.22 1.29
C ILE A 50 8.91 -6.50 2.03
N SER A 51 9.47 -6.77 3.21
CA SER A 51 9.11 -7.94 4.02
C SER A 51 7.67 -7.88 4.53
N SER A 52 7.11 -6.69 4.71
CA SER A 52 5.73 -6.47 5.14
C SER A 52 4.72 -6.81 4.04
N TRP A 53 5.15 -7.00 2.79
CA TRP A 53 4.28 -7.26 1.62
C TRP A 53 4.34 -8.71 1.11
N SER A 54 4.82 -9.63 1.96
CA SER A 54 4.80 -11.06 1.65
C SER A 54 3.37 -11.54 1.37
N GLY A 55 3.19 -12.37 0.35
CA GLY A 55 1.86 -12.86 -0.07
C GLY A 55 1.03 -11.86 -0.87
N VAL A 56 1.44 -10.59 -0.97
CA VAL A 56 0.75 -9.54 -1.74
C VAL A 56 1.51 -9.24 -3.04
N CYS A 57 2.69 -8.65 -2.90
CA CYS A 57 3.56 -8.30 -4.04
C CYS A 57 5.03 -8.58 -3.76
N ALA A 58 5.32 -9.30 -2.68
CA ALA A 58 6.63 -9.83 -2.39
C ALA A 58 6.53 -11.30 -1.99
N SER A 59 7.62 -12.03 -2.15
CA SER A 59 7.83 -13.34 -1.54
C SER A 59 9.04 -13.24 -0.61
N THR A 60 8.84 -13.61 0.65
CA THR A 60 9.87 -13.62 1.71
C THR A 60 10.31 -15.03 2.10
N GLU A 61 9.90 -16.05 1.33
CA GLU A 61 10.18 -17.46 1.62
C GLU A 61 11.65 -17.86 1.40
N LYS A 62 12.40 -17.05 0.65
CA LYS A 62 13.83 -17.24 0.39
C LYS A 62 14.65 -16.32 1.28
N ASP A 63 15.94 -16.60 1.43
CA ASP A 63 16.91 -15.78 2.18
C ASP A 63 16.90 -14.28 1.83
N ARG A 64 16.35 -13.91 0.67
CA ARG A 64 16.11 -12.52 0.26
C ARG A 64 14.69 -12.35 -0.23
N ALA A 65 14.03 -11.30 0.26
CA ALA A 65 12.72 -10.89 -0.24
C ALA A 65 12.80 -10.56 -1.74
N THR A 66 11.86 -11.11 -2.52
CA THR A 66 11.75 -10.90 -3.97
C THR A 66 10.44 -10.21 -4.31
N VAL A 67 10.47 -9.34 -5.32
CA VAL A 67 9.28 -8.59 -5.77
C VAL A 67 8.52 -9.41 -6.82
N ILE A 68 7.21 -9.54 -6.65
CA ILE A 68 6.29 -10.07 -7.65
C ILE A 68 5.72 -8.87 -8.40
N ALA A 69 6.17 -8.64 -9.64
CA ALA A 69 5.79 -7.46 -10.43
C ALA A 69 4.81 -7.80 -11.56
N SER A 70 3.66 -8.38 -11.22
CA SER A 70 2.56 -8.62 -12.15
C SER A 70 1.45 -7.59 -11.95
N VAL A 71 0.56 -7.45 -12.93
CA VAL A 71 -0.65 -6.61 -12.76
C VAL A 71 -1.52 -7.11 -11.61
N ALA A 72 -1.59 -8.43 -11.41
CA ALA A 72 -2.34 -9.04 -10.32
C ALA A 72 -1.79 -8.64 -8.95
N SER A 73 -0.47 -8.68 -8.76
CA SER A 73 0.16 -8.28 -7.49
C SER A 73 0.05 -6.78 -7.23
N GLN A 74 0.12 -5.94 -8.27
CA GLN A 74 -0.13 -4.49 -8.16
C GLN A 74 -1.57 -4.20 -7.70
N LYS A 75 -2.55 -4.92 -8.25
CA LYS A 75 -3.96 -4.80 -7.81
C LYS A 75 -4.16 -5.31 -6.39
N ALA A 76 -3.54 -6.44 -6.02
CA ALA A 76 -3.57 -6.92 -4.63
C ALA A 76 -2.98 -5.89 -3.66
N ALA A 77 -1.84 -5.29 -4.03
CA ALA A 77 -1.24 -4.23 -3.24
C ALA A 77 -2.14 -2.99 -3.13
N SER A 78 -2.87 -2.65 -4.20
CA SER A 78 -3.83 -1.54 -4.16
C SER A 78 -4.96 -1.78 -3.17
N VAL A 79 -5.45 -3.01 -3.02
CA VAL A 79 -6.49 -3.36 -2.05
C VAL A 79 -6.00 -3.07 -0.63
N ARG A 80 -4.77 -3.45 -0.30
CA ARG A 80 -4.19 -3.16 1.01
C ARG A 80 -3.97 -1.67 1.25
N LEU A 81 -3.55 -0.91 0.23
CA LEU A 81 -3.45 0.55 0.32
C LEU A 81 -4.83 1.19 0.57
N ILE A 82 -5.88 0.73 -0.12
CA ILE A 82 -7.25 1.18 0.10
C ILE A 82 -7.67 0.93 1.54
N GLN A 83 -7.38 -0.25 2.09
CA GLN A 83 -7.69 -0.59 3.47
C GLN A 83 -6.94 0.32 4.45
N ALA A 84 -5.64 0.58 4.24
CA ALA A 84 -4.87 1.50 5.08
C ALA A 84 -5.45 2.92 5.08
N ILE A 85 -5.73 3.46 3.90
CA ILE A 85 -6.30 4.80 3.72
C ILE A 85 -7.71 4.88 4.34
N THR A 86 -8.52 3.82 4.20
CA THR A 86 -9.88 3.79 4.71
C THR A 86 -9.93 3.63 6.23
N ALA A 87 -9.06 2.77 6.78
CA ALA A 87 -8.91 2.57 8.21
C ALA A 87 -8.17 3.72 8.90
N LYS A 88 -7.45 4.56 8.11
CA LYS A 88 -6.60 5.65 8.61
C LYS A 88 -5.53 5.13 9.57
N SER A 89 -5.01 3.94 9.29
CA SER A 89 -3.95 3.26 10.04
C SER A 89 -3.09 2.40 9.10
N PHE A 90 -1.80 2.30 9.40
CA PHE A 90 -0.87 1.37 8.72
C PHE A 90 -0.88 -0.05 9.32
N GLU A 91 -1.55 -0.27 10.46
CA GLU A 91 -1.67 -1.58 11.11
C GLU A 91 -2.74 -2.47 10.47
N VAL A 92 -2.80 -2.49 9.15
CA VAL A 92 -3.77 -3.29 8.41
C VAL A 92 -3.30 -4.74 8.31
N ALA A 93 -4.20 -5.69 8.58
CA ALA A 93 -3.94 -7.11 8.37
C ALA A 93 -3.53 -7.38 6.90
N ALA A 94 -2.48 -8.19 6.72
CA ALA A 94 -2.00 -8.63 5.43
C ALA A 94 -2.88 -9.74 4.83
#